data_AF-A0A1H8V136-F1
#
_entry.id   AF-A0A1H8V136-F1
#
_cell.length_a   1.000
_cell.length_b   1.000
_cell.length_c   1.000
_cell.angle_alpha   90.00
_cell.angle_beta   90.00
_cell.angle_gamma   90.00
#
_symmetry.space_group_name_H-M   'P 1'
#
loop_
_entity.id
_entity.type
_entity.pdbx_description
1 polymer ?
#
loop_
_entity_poly.entity_id
_entity_poly.type
_entity_poly.pdbx_seq_one_letter_code
_entity_poly.pdbx_strand_id
1 'polypeptide(L)' 'MARYRIFLDGLDTGRTVRASNYEDAYFDAASTLTLTYQNNLELKEIEADSLMHDVPPH' A
#
# COMPACT_ATOMS: atom_id res chain seq x y z
N MET A 1 -6.59 -3.62 10.10
CA MET A 1 -6.57 -2.62 9.01
C MET A 1 -5.31 -2.89 8.22
N ALA A 2 -5.45 -3.24 6.94
CA ALA A 2 -4.31 -3.50 6.07
C ALA A 2 -3.64 -2.17 5.70
N ARG A 3 -2.33 -2.20 5.53
CA ARG A 3 -1.56 -1.05 5.07
C ARG A 3 -1.10 -1.35 3.65
N TYR A 4 -1.33 -0.42 2.75
CA TYR A 4 -0.92 -0.53 1.36
C TYR A 4 0.08 0.57 1.04
N ARG A 5 1.14 0.22 0.31
CA ARG A 5 2.13 1.16 -0.21
C ARG A 5 1.77 1.53 -1.64
N ILE A 6 1.85 2.82 -1.93
CA ILE A 6 1.38 3.39 -3.19
C ILE A 6 2.54 3.53 -4.17
N PHE A 7 2.42 2.86 -5.30
CA PHE A 7 3.31 2.96 -6.44
C PHE A 7 2.59 3.67 -7.59
N LEU A 8 3.26 4.65 -8.17
CA LEU A 8 2.75 5.43 -9.30
C LEU A 8 3.70 5.26 -10.48
N ASP A 9 3.22 4.69 -11.59
CA ASP A 9 4.04 4.38 -12.77
C ASP A 9 5.28 3.52 -12.42
N GLY A 10 5.10 2.59 -11.47
CA GLY A 10 6.18 1.76 -10.94
C GLY A 10 7.14 2.47 -9.98
N LEU A 11 6.96 3.77 -9.75
CA LEU A 11 7.75 4.55 -8.81
C LEU A 11 7.13 4.50 -7.41
N ASP A 12 7.95 4.20 -6.39
CA ASP A 12 7.51 4.33 -5.01
C ASP A 12 7.25 5.80 -4.68
N THR A 13 6.01 6.12 -4.31
CA THR A 13 5.65 7.48 -3.91
C THR A 13 6.09 7.81 -2.47
N GLY A 14 6.57 6.80 -1.72
CA GLY A 14 6.84 6.90 -0.29
C GLY A 14 5.57 7.02 0.57
N ARG A 15 4.38 7.02 -0.04
CA ARG A 15 3.10 7.14 0.65
C ARG A 15 2.52 5.77 0.94
N THR A 16 1.80 5.70 2.05
CA THR A 16 1.07 4.51 2.46
C THR A 16 -0.36 4.88 2.84
N VAL A 17 -1.33 4.08 2.43
CA VAL A 17 -2.74 4.20 2.80
C VAL A 17 -3.12 3.05 3.73
N ARG A 18 -4.06 3.31 4.64
CA ARG A 18 -4.64 2.28 5.51
C ARG A 18 -6.10 2.15 5.18
N ALA A 19 -6.53 0.94 4.83
CA ALA A 19 -7.92 0.67 4.52
C ALA A 19 -8.34 -0.70 5.06
N SER A 20 -9.64 -0.97 5.01
CA SER A 20 -10.19 -2.28 5.37
C SER A 20 -9.98 -3.31 4.24
N ASN A 21 -9.84 -2.84 3.00
CA ASN A 21 -9.82 -3.65 1.78
C ASN A 21 -9.16 -2.87 0.63
N TYR A 22 -8.71 -3.60 -0.39
CA TYR A 22 -7.97 -3.05 -1.53
C TYR A 22 -8.71 -1.95 -2.28
N GLU A 23 -10.02 -2.12 -2.52
CA GLU A 23 -10.84 -1.16 -3.28
C GLU A 23 -10.90 0.21 -2.57
N ASP A 24 -11.07 0.19 -1.25
CA ASP A 24 -11.14 1.38 -0.41
C ASP A 24 -9.77 2.10 -0.37
N ALA A 25 -8.68 1.32 -0.25
CA ALA A 25 -7.32 1.83 -0.38
C ALA A 25 -7.05 2.46 -1.74
N TYR A 26 -7.54 1.85 -2.82
CA TYR A 26 -7.37 2.35 -4.18
C TYR A 26 -8.10 3.67 -4.37
N PHE A 27 -9.34 3.76 -3.90
CA PHE A 27 -10.14 4.97 -4.03
C PHE A 27 -9.55 6.14 -3.23
N ASP A 28 -9.07 5.88 -2.01
CA ASP A 28 -8.42 6.88 -1.16
C ASP A 28 -7.08 7.34 -1.78
N ALA A 29 -6.25 6.41 -2.24
CA ALA A 29 -4.99 6.73 -2.93
C ALA A 29 -5.22 7.52 -4.22
N ALA A 30 -6.22 7.13 -5.02
CA ALA A 30 -6.61 7.81 -6.25
C ALA A 30 -7.23 9.18 -6.02
N SER A 31 -7.94 9.39 -4.91
CA SER A 31 -8.50 10.69 -4.53
C SER A 31 -7.44 11.64 -3.99
N THR A 32 -6.39 11.09 -3.37
CA THR A 32 -5.29 11.87 -2.75
C THR A 32 -4.19 12.22 -3.76
N LEU A 33 -4.02 11.40 -4.79
CA LEU A 33 -3.08 11.65 -5.88
C LEU A 33 -3.81 12.31 -7.05
N THR A 34 -3.22 13.35 -7.63
CA THR A 34 -3.72 13.92 -8.89
C THR A 34 -3.37 12.98 -10.04
N LEU A 35 -4.04 11.83 -10.08
CA LEU A 35 -3.87 10.85 -11.15
C LEU A 35 -4.38 11.46 -12.46
N THR A 36 -3.52 11.49 -13.47
CA THR A 36 -3.96 11.63 -14.85
C THR A 36 -4.39 10.27 -15.38
N TYR A 37 -5.22 10.24 -16.42
CA TYR A 37 -5.69 9.00 -17.07
C TYR A 37 -4.57 8.06 -17.53
N GLN A 38 -3.32 8.51 -17.55
CA GLN A 38 -2.16 7.74 -17.99
C GLN A 38 -1.35 7.12 -16.85
N ASN A 39 -1.61 7.51 -15.59
CA ASN A 39 -0.83 7.02 -14.47
C ASN A 39 -1.27 5.61 -14.06
N ASN A 40 -0.32 4.68 -13.98
CA ASN A 40 -0.59 3.36 -13.43
C ASN A 40 -0.48 3.39 -11.90
N LEU A 41 -1.62 3.35 -11.20
CA LEU A 41 -1.66 3.26 -9.74
C LEU A 41 -1.64 1.79 -9.31
N GLU A 42 -0.60 1.41 -8.58
CA GLU A 42 -0.45 0.09 -7.99
C GLU A 42 -0.38 0.18 -6.46
N LEU A 43 -1.10 -0.70 -5.78
CA LEU A 43 -1.07 -0.82 -4.32
C LEU A 43 -0.48 -2.16 -3.94
N LYS A 44 0.56 -2.15 -3.12
CA LYS A 44 1.11 -3.37 -2.51
C LYS A 44 0.80 -3.41 -1.04
N GLU A 45 0.12 -4.46 -0.60
CA GLU A 45 -0.08 -4.69 0.82
C GLU A 45 1.29 -4.90 1.48
N ILE A 46 1.59 -4.04 2.44
CA ILE A 46 2.74 -4.16 3.31
C ILE A 46 2.17 -4.57 4.65
N GLU A 47 2.06 -5.87 4.86
CA GLU A 47 1.60 -6.45 6.13
C GLU A 47 2.18 -5.67 7.31
N ALA A 48 1.31 -5.29 8.24
CA ALA A 48 1.74 -4.69 9.49
C ALA A 48 2.39 -5.79 10.35
N ASP A 49 3.70 -5.94 10.19
CA ASP A 49 4.56 -6.69 11.10
C ASP A 49 4.14 -8.16 11.32
N SER A 50 4.36 -9.00 10.32
CA SER A 50 4.55 -10.44 10.52
C SER A 50 6.05 -10.75 10.75
N LEU A 51 6.76 -9.87 11.49
CA LEU A 51 8.21 -9.97 11.75
C LEU A 51 8.54 -10.51 13.15
N MET A 52 7.58 -11.09 13.88
CA MET A 52 7.83 -11.68 15.20
C MET A 52 7.27 -13.09 15.36
N HIS A 53 7.81 -14.07 14.62
CA HIS A 53 7.84 -15.45 15.13
C HIS A 53 8.99 -16.30 14.54
N ASP A 54 10.19 -15.73 14.43
CA ASP A 54 11.40 -16.53 14.23
C ASP A 54 12.35 -16.26 15.41
N VAL A 55 11.98 -16.80 16.57
CA VAL A 55 12.89 -16.92 17.72
C VAL A 55 13.38 -18.37 17.70
N PRO A 56 14.64 -18.66 17.35
CA PRO A 56 15.13 -20.02 17.41
C PRO A 56 15.22 -20.49 18.88
N PRO A 57 14.78 -21.72 19.22
CA PRO A 57 14.95 -22.25 20.56
C PRO A 57 16.44 -22.47 20.86
N HIS A 58 16.84 -22.07 22.07
CA HIS A 58 18.18 -22.18 22.64
C HIS A 58 18.65 -23.62 22.84
#